data_AF-A0A9E0YF60-F1
#
_entry.id   AF-A0A9E0YF60-F1
#
_cell.length_a   1.000
_cell.length_b   1.000
_cell.length_c   1.000
_cell.angle_alpha   90.00
_cell.angle_beta   90.00
_cell.angle_gamma   90.00
#
_symmetry.space_group_name_H-M   'P 1'
#
loop_
_entity.id
_entity.type
_entity.pdbx_description
1 polymer ?
#
loop_
_entity_poly.entity_id
_entity_poly.type
_entity_poly.pdbx_seq_one_letter_code
_entity_poly.pdbx_strand_id
1 'polypeptide(L)'
;MSVWNQVLQAAHSALIDELNERFPADKLELGLPKRVEGAVGAESGARVLFREVKSNEGAGFLALSGNAKQNPHELADVLVKAVVRTEKEFKIRKIDASFGNPLASAPNARMTIWLPIVIRREPNDMTFDMALGLGI
;
A
#
# COMPACT_ATOMS: atom_id res chain seq x y z
N MET A 1 -20.36 -5.75 -0.31
CA MET A 1 -19.23 -4.82 -0.18
C MET A 1 -18.15 -5.31 -1.14
N SER A 2 -17.63 -4.47 -2.04
CA SER A 2 -16.65 -4.90 -3.06
C SER A 2 -15.42 -5.55 -2.40
N VAL A 3 -14.89 -6.61 -3.03
CA VAL A 3 -13.63 -7.26 -2.62
C VAL A 3 -12.51 -6.24 -2.50
N TRP A 4 -12.48 -5.24 -3.37
CA TRP A 4 -11.45 -4.21 -3.38
C TRP A 4 -11.47 -3.30 -2.15
N ASN A 5 -12.65 -3.02 -1.59
CA ASN A 5 -12.73 -2.29 -0.33
C ASN A 5 -12.20 -3.12 0.84
N GLN A 6 -12.45 -4.43 0.82
CA GLN A 6 -11.95 -5.36 1.84
C GLN A 6 -10.43 -5.53 1.73
N VAL A 7 -9.92 -5.65 0.51
CA VAL A 7 -8.48 -5.67 0.19
C VAL A 7 -7.81 -4.40 0.70
N LEU A 8 -8.38 -3.23 0.39
CA LEU A 8 -7.83 -1.95 0.83
C LEU A 8 -7.78 -1.84 2.35
N GLN A 9 -8.87 -2.20 3.03
CA GLN A 9 -8.94 -2.17 4.50
C GLN A 9 -7.95 -3.13 5.15
N ALA A 10 -7.84 -4.36 4.64
CA ALA A 10 -6.90 -5.35 5.13
C ALA A 10 -5.45 -4.89 4.91
N ALA A 11 -5.12 -4.40 3.72
CA ALA A 11 -3.79 -3.90 3.40
C ALA A 11 -3.40 -2.68 4.25
N HIS A 12 -4.36 -1.78 4.49
CA HIS A 12 -4.11 -0.57 5.27
C HIS A 12 -3.89 -0.90 6.75
N SER A 13 -4.72 -1.78 7.32
CA SER A 13 -4.51 -2.28 8.68
C SER A 13 -3.16 -2.97 8.82
N ALA A 14 -2.83 -3.86 7.89
CA ALA A 14 -1.57 -4.59 7.88
C ALA A 14 -0.35 -3.67 7.79
N LEU A 15 -0.45 -2.59 7.01
CA LEU A 15 0.61 -1.59 6.91
C LEU A 15 0.75 -0.80 8.22
N ILE A 16 -0.35 -0.36 8.83
CA ILE A 16 -0.31 0.32 10.14
C ILE A 16 0.37 -0.57 11.19
N ASP A 17 -0.01 -1.84 11.26
CA ASP A 17 0.57 -2.78 12.22
C ASP A 17 2.07 -2.99 11.97
N GLU A 18 2.47 -3.15 10.70
CA GLU A 18 3.89 -3.28 10.34
C GLU A 18 4.68 -2.02 10.69
N LEU A 19 4.14 -0.83 10.43
CA LEU A 19 4.81 0.42 10.76
C LEU A 19 4.88 0.66 12.28
N ASN A 20 3.83 0.32 13.04
CA ASN A 20 3.84 0.41 14.50
C ASN A 20 4.88 -0.52 15.14
N GLU A 21 5.02 -1.74 14.62
CA GLU A 21 6.03 -2.68 15.13
C GLU A 21 7.45 -2.25 14.76
N ARG A 22 7.63 -1.69 13.56
CA ARG A 22 8.95 -1.26 13.05
C ARG A 22 9.42 0.05 13.66
N PHE A 23 8.49 0.97 13.92
CA PHE A 23 8.76 2.33 14.40
C PHE A 23 7.97 2.62 15.70
N PRO A 24 8.18 1.86 16.78
CA PRO A 24 7.33 1.92 17.98
C PRO A 24 7.45 3.25 18.75
N ALA A 25 8.54 4.00 18.56
CA ALA A 25 8.76 5.29 19.20
C ALA A 25 8.25 6.48 18.36
N ASP A 26 7.94 6.25 17.08
CA ASP A 26 7.57 7.30 16.15
C ASP A 26 6.04 7.43 16.08
N LYS A 27 5.52 8.66 15.99
CA LYS A 27 4.08 8.88 15.94
C LYS A 27 3.58 8.63 14.52
N LEU A 28 2.69 7.64 14.36
CA LEU A 28 1.94 7.44 13.12
C LEU A 28 0.78 8.43 13.03
N GLU A 29 0.65 9.09 11.89
CA GLU A 29 -0.48 9.94 11.55
C GLU A 29 -1.14 9.46 10.26
N LEU A 30 -2.44 9.21 10.34
CA LEU A 30 -3.25 8.82 9.17
C LEU A 30 -3.66 10.09 8.43
N GLY A 31 -3.24 10.22 7.18
CA GLY A 31 -3.71 11.30 6.32
C GLY A 31 -5.04 10.97 5.66
N LEU A 32 -5.59 11.95 4.94
CA LEU A 32 -6.87 11.78 4.24
C LEU A 32 -6.69 10.93 2.97
N PRO A 33 -7.62 10.00 2.69
CA PRO A 33 -7.63 9.25 1.44
C PRO A 33 -7.66 10.17 0.22
N LYS A 34 -6.80 9.92 -0.77
CA LYS A 34 -6.78 10.66 -2.04
C LYS A 34 -7.18 9.71 -3.17
N ARG A 35 -8.20 10.10 -3.93
CA ARG A 35 -8.59 9.40 -5.17
C ARG A 35 -7.93 10.09 -6.34
N VAL A 36 -7.19 9.34 -7.14
CA VAL A 36 -6.45 9.86 -8.29
C VAL A 36 -6.76 9.00 -9.51
N GLU A 37 -6.92 9.63 -10.67
CA GLU A 37 -7.02 8.94 -11.95
C GLU A 37 -5.66 8.38 -12.36
N GLY A 38 -5.66 7.18 -12.93
CA GLY A 38 -4.42 6.50 -13.28
C GLY A 38 -3.70 5.86 -12.08
N ALA A 39 -2.49 5.39 -12.32
CA ALA A 39 -1.79 4.48 -11.42
C ALA A 39 -0.68 5.15 -10.56
N VAL A 40 -0.46 6.46 -10.74
CA VAL A 40 0.63 7.20 -10.08
C VAL A 40 0.09 8.48 -9.47
N GLY A 41 0.07 8.54 -8.14
CA GLY A 41 -0.28 9.73 -7.34
C GLY A 41 0.76 10.03 -6.25
N ALA A 42 1.94 9.41 -6.32
CA ALA A 42 3.03 9.68 -5.41
C ALA A 42 3.70 11.02 -5.77
N GLU A 43 4.31 11.67 -4.78
CA GLU A 43 5.10 12.89 -4.96
C GLU A 43 6.12 12.73 -6.12
N SER A 44 6.40 13.81 -6.85
CA SER A 44 7.42 13.77 -7.91
C SER A 44 8.76 13.33 -7.33
N GLY A 45 9.31 12.21 -7.83
CA GLY A 45 10.55 11.62 -7.34
C GLY A 45 10.37 10.59 -6.21
N ALA A 46 9.13 10.33 -5.76
CA ALA A 46 8.83 9.25 -4.85
C ALA A 46 9.10 7.89 -5.51
N ARG A 47 9.65 6.96 -4.73
CA ARG A 47 9.82 5.58 -5.19
C ARG A 47 8.54 4.82 -4.93
N VAL A 48 8.01 4.17 -5.95
CA VAL A 48 6.79 3.36 -5.88
C VAL A 48 7.12 1.91 -6.18
N LEU A 49 6.64 1.00 -5.33
CA LEU A 49 6.72 -0.44 -5.50
C LEU A 49 5.33 -0.99 -5.77
N PHE A 50 5.22 -1.94 -6.71
CA PHE A 50 3.94 -2.48 -7.14
C PHE A 50 3.87 -3.99 -6.92
N ARG A 51 2.68 -4.47 -6.56
CA ARG A 51 2.37 -5.89 -6.37
C ARG A 51 1.04 -6.20 -7.02
N GLU A 52 0.99 -7.23 -7.84
CA GLU A 52 -0.26 -7.70 -8.44
C GLU A 52 -1.23 -8.17 -7.36
N VAL A 53 -2.53 -7.90 -7.53
CA VAL A 53 -3.62 -8.44 -6.71
C VAL A 53 -4.65 -9.07 -7.64
N LYS A 54 -4.97 -10.34 -7.40
CA LYS A 54 -5.98 -11.08 -8.16
C LYS A 54 -7.22 -11.26 -7.30
N SER A 55 -8.40 -11.02 -7.87
CA SER A 55 -9.69 -11.31 -7.24
C SER A 55 -10.71 -11.82 -8.27
N ASN A 56 -11.86 -12.30 -7.79
CA ASN A 56 -12.99 -12.63 -8.65
C ASN A 56 -13.63 -11.41 -9.34
N GLU A 57 -13.41 -10.20 -8.83
CA GLU A 57 -13.86 -8.93 -9.39
C GLU A 57 -12.89 -8.38 -10.46
N GLY A 58 -11.78 -9.07 -10.72
CA GLY A 58 -10.79 -8.73 -11.74
C GLY A 58 -9.36 -8.60 -11.23
N ALA A 59 -8.48 -8.09 -12.09
CA ALA A 59 -7.11 -7.79 -11.73
C ALA A 59 -6.98 -6.39 -11.14
N GLY A 60 -6.13 -6.27 -10.13
CA GLY A 60 -5.76 -5.02 -9.50
C GLY A 60 -4.29 -5.05 -9.12
N PHE A 61 -3.86 -4.01 -8.44
CA PHE A 61 -2.51 -3.95 -7.89
C PHE A 61 -2.52 -3.15 -6.59
N LEU A 62 -1.60 -3.52 -5.70
CA LEU A 62 -1.21 -2.71 -4.56
C LEU A 62 0.05 -1.93 -4.95
N ALA A 63 0.07 -0.64 -4.63
CA ALA A 63 1.24 0.20 -4.71
C ALA A 63 1.63 0.66 -3.31
N LEU A 64 2.92 0.71 -3.03
CA LEU A 64 3.46 1.37 -1.84
C LEU A 64 4.50 2.37 -2.30
N SER A 65 4.31 3.64 -1.95
CA SER A 65 5.29 4.68 -2.21
C SER A 65 5.91 5.22 -0.93
N GLY A 66 7.20 5.48 -0.99
CA GLY A 66 7.94 6.25 0.01
C GLY A 66 8.43 7.57 -0.56
N ASN A 67 8.66 8.56 0.30
CA ASN A 67 9.28 9.82 -0.12
C ASN A 67 10.68 9.60 -0.75
N ALA A 68 11.22 10.62 -1.44
CA ALA A 68 12.49 10.50 -2.16
C ALA A 68 13.71 10.19 -1.26
N LYS A 69 13.62 10.49 0.04
CA LYS A 69 14.68 10.25 1.03
C LYS A 69 14.64 8.84 1.63
N GLN A 70 13.58 8.07 1.35
CA GLN A 70 13.34 6.77 1.94
C GLN A 70 14.36 5.73 1.48
N ASN A 71 14.87 4.92 2.42
CA ASN A 71 15.76 3.82 2.06
C ASN A 71 15.01 2.79 1.19
N PRO A 72 15.51 2.46 -0.02
CA PRO A 72 14.83 1.54 -0.94
C PRO A 72 14.63 0.13 -0.40
N HIS A 73 15.61 -0.37 0.36
CA HIS A 73 15.54 -1.69 0.96
C HIS A 73 14.53 -1.73 2.10
N GLU A 74 14.42 -0.64 2.86
CA GLU A 74 13.40 -0.51 3.90
C GLU A 74 11.99 -0.49 3.29
N LEU A 75 11.77 0.28 2.22
CA LEU A 75 10.48 0.34 1.55
C LEU A 75 10.07 -1.03 1.00
N ALA A 76 11.01 -1.77 0.40
CA ALA A 76 10.77 -3.12 -0.10
C ALA A 76 10.45 -4.12 1.02
N ASP A 77 11.16 -4.06 2.14
CA ASP A 77 10.90 -4.91 3.31
C ASP A 77 9.53 -4.62 3.94
N VAL A 78 9.16 -3.33 4.08
CA VAL A 78 7.83 -2.92 4.54
C VAL A 78 6.75 -3.47 3.62
N LEU A 79 6.90 -3.37 2.29
CA LEU A 79 5.92 -3.92 1.34
C LEU A 79 5.79 -5.44 1.49
N VAL A 80 6.90 -6.17 1.58
CA VAL A 80 6.88 -7.64 1.69
C VAL A 80 6.15 -8.06 2.98
N LYS A 81 6.46 -7.44 4.11
CA LYS A 81 5.83 -7.78 5.39
C LYS A 81 4.36 -7.36 5.45
N ALA A 82 4.02 -6.19 4.91
CA ALA A 82 2.63 -5.75 4.78
C ALA A 82 1.82 -6.72 3.91
N VAL A 83 2.36 -7.20 2.78
CA VAL A 83 1.72 -8.23 1.94
C VAL A 83 1.46 -9.51 2.73
N VAL A 84 2.47 -10.04 3.43
CA VAL A 84 2.33 -11.27 4.23
C VAL A 84 1.25 -11.13 5.32
N ARG A 85 1.21 -9.98 6.01
CA ARG A 85 0.16 -9.68 6.99
C ARG A 85 -1.22 -9.58 6.33
N THR A 86 -1.30 -8.91 5.19
CA THR A 86 -2.55 -8.75 4.44
C THR A 86 -3.10 -10.09 3.97
N GLU A 87 -2.25 -11.02 3.51
CA GLU A 87 -2.69 -12.37 3.12
C GLU A 87 -3.23 -13.18 4.31
N LYS A 88 -2.69 -12.97 5.52
CA LYS A 88 -3.27 -13.55 6.74
C LYS A 88 -4.67 -12.99 6.97
N GLU A 89 -4.85 -11.68 6.83
CA GLU A 89 -6.17 -11.04 6.93
C GLU A 89 -7.14 -11.54 5.86
N PHE A 90 -6.69 -11.78 4.62
CA PHE A 90 -7.53 -12.38 3.58
C PHE A 90 -8.07 -13.75 4.01
N LYS A 91 -7.22 -14.60 4.59
CA LYS A 91 -7.63 -15.92 5.09
C LYS A 91 -8.60 -15.82 6.25
N ILE A 92 -8.32 -14.96 7.24
CA ILE A 92 -9.14 -14.78 8.45
C ILE A 92 -10.53 -14.24 8.08
N ARG A 93 -10.55 -13.20 7.23
CA ARG A 93 -11.78 -12.48 6.84
C ARG A 93 -12.48 -13.11 5.64
N LYS A 94 -11.94 -14.19 5.06
CA LYS A 94 -12.44 -14.86 3.85
C LYS A 94 -12.58 -13.90 2.66
N ILE A 95 -11.59 -13.02 2.46
CA ILE A 95 -11.52 -12.12 1.32
C ILE A 95 -11.02 -12.92 0.11
N ASP A 96 -11.81 -12.94 -0.96
CA ASP A 96 -11.49 -13.65 -2.21
C ASP A 96 -10.49 -12.85 -3.06
N ALA A 97 -9.26 -12.74 -2.53
CA ALA A 97 -8.15 -12.10 -3.20
C ALA A 97 -6.82 -12.80 -2.87
N SER A 98 -5.83 -12.62 -3.73
CA SER A 98 -4.46 -13.12 -3.52
C SER A 98 -3.45 -12.16 -4.12
N PHE A 99 -2.25 -12.08 -3.54
CA PHE A 99 -1.15 -11.34 -4.16
C PHE A 99 -0.44 -12.19 -5.21
N GLY A 100 -0.02 -11.54 -6.29
CA GLY A 100 0.78 -12.13 -7.36
C GLY A 100 2.23 -11.69 -7.31
N ASN A 101 2.85 -11.64 -8.49
CA ASN A 101 4.25 -11.25 -8.62
C ASN A 101 4.45 -9.75 -8.35
N PRO A 102 5.67 -9.32 -7.95
CA PRO A 102 6.03 -7.92 -8.01
C PRO A 102 5.89 -7.41 -9.45
N LEU A 103 5.44 -6.17 -9.61
CA LEU A 103 5.30 -5.53 -10.92
C LEU A 103 6.40 -4.49 -11.09
N ALA A 104 7.03 -4.47 -12.27
CA ALA A 104 8.09 -3.52 -12.60
C ALA A 104 7.55 -2.08 -12.75
N SER A 105 6.29 -1.95 -13.15
CA SER A 105 5.61 -0.68 -13.35
C SER A 105 4.13 -0.80 -13.00
N ALA A 106 3.49 0.34 -12.81
CA ALA A 106 2.08 0.42 -12.52
C ALA A 106 1.25 -0.08 -13.73
N PRO A 107 0.30 -1.02 -13.52
CA PRO A 107 -0.68 -1.38 -14.54
C PRO A 107 -1.58 -0.19 -14.89
N ASN A 108 -2.18 -0.21 -16.08
CA ASN A 108 -3.25 0.75 -16.41
C ASN A 108 -4.44 0.53 -15.46
N ALA A 109 -4.73 1.53 -14.62
CA ALA A 109 -5.89 1.55 -13.73
C ALA A 109 -6.75 2.78 -14.07
N ARG A 110 -8.07 2.60 -14.01
CA ARG A 110 -9.01 3.73 -14.11
C ARG A 110 -8.95 4.61 -12.87
N MET A 111 -8.79 3.99 -11.72
CA MET A 111 -8.80 4.66 -10.43
C MET A 111 -7.83 3.99 -9.47
N THR A 112 -7.11 4.82 -8.72
CA THR A 112 -6.29 4.40 -7.60
C THR A 112 -6.72 5.16 -6.34
N ILE A 113 -6.84 4.45 -5.22
CA ILE A 113 -7.14 5.05 -3.91
C ILE A 113 -5.85 5.03 -3.08
N TRP A 114 -5.33 6.21 -2.76
CA TRP A 114 -4.17 6.42 -1.90
C TRP A 114 -4.59 6.65 -0.46
N LEU A 115 -3.98 5.92 0.47
CA LEU A 115 -4.12 6.03 1.92
C LEU A 115 -2.76 6.42 2.50
N PRO A 116 -2.54 7.73 2.73
CA PRO A 116 -1.27 8.22 3.25
C PRO A 116 -1.12 7.92 4.74
N ILE A 117 0.05 7.39 5.12
CA ILE A 117 0.48 7.22 6.51
C ILE A 117 1.80 7.98 6.68
N VAL A 118 1.78 8.97 7.56
CA VAL A 118 2.95 9.80 7.88
C VAL A 118 3.56 9.32 9.19
N ILE A 119 4.86 9.08 9.18
CA ILE A 119 5.66 8.81 10.38
C ILE A 119 6.46 10.06 10.68
N ARG A 120 6.17 10.72 11.80
CA ARG A 120 6.92 11.91 12.22
C ARG A 120 8.10 11.50 13.09
N ARG A 121 9.31 11.79 12.62
CA ARG A 121 10.55 11.60 13.35
C ARG A 121 11.38 12.85 13.19
N GLU A 122 11.64 13.61 14.24
CA GLU A 122 12.51 14.79 14.09
C GLU A 122 13.97 14.34 13.86
N PRO A 123 14.69 14.88 12.84
CA PRO A 123 14.30 15.88 11.82
C PRO A 123 13.88 15.28 10.44
N ASN A 124 13.64 13.98 10.34
CA ASN A 124 13.31 13.25 9.11
C ASN A 124 11.91 12.65 9.14
N ASP A 125 10.90 13.41 8.73
CA ASP A 125 9.56 12.86 8.49
C ASP A 125 9.61 11.88 7.30
N MET A 126 9.01 10.70 7.51
CA MET A 126 8.89 9.64 6.51
C MET A 126 7.43 9.50 6.13
N THR A 127 7.13 9.50 4.84
CA THR A 127 5.76 9.35 4.34
C THR A 127 5.67 8.04 3.57
N PHE A 128 4.76 7.17 4.02
CA PHE A 128 4.39 5.93 3.36
C PHE A 128 2.98 6.10 2.82
N ASP A 129 2.83 6.24 1.52
CA ASP A 129 1.52 6.24 0.89
C ASP A 129 1.27 4.87 0.29
N MET A 130 0.14 4.26 0.63
CA MET A 130 -0.26 3.00 0.04
C MET A 130 -1.43 3.23 -0.90
N ALA A 131 -1.37 2.65 -2.08
CA ALA A 131 -2.42 2.74 -3.08
C ALA A 131 -2.98 1.36 -3.42
N LEU A 132 -4.28 1.30 -3.71
CA LEU A 132 -4.89 0.18 -4.40
C LEU A 132 -5.44 0.67 -5.74
N GLY A 133 -4.97 0.07 -6.82
CA GLY A 133 -5.44 0.34 -8.18
C GLY A 133 -6.26 -0.84 -8.71
N LEU A 134 -7.35 -0.51 -9.41
CA LEU A 134 -8.29 -1.49 -9.97
C LEU A 134 -8.32 -1.37 -11.50
N GLY A 135 -8.19 -2.52 -12.18
CA GLY A 135 -8.19 -2.58 -13.64
C GLY A 135 -9.58 -2.84 -14.21
N ILE A 136 -10.02 -1.95 -15.11
CA ILE A 136 -10.84 -2.25 -16.31
C ILE A 136 -10.38 -1.29 -17.42
#